data_AF-A0A5M5C2J1-F1
#
_entry.id   AF-A0A5M5C2J1-F1
#
_cell.length_a   1.000
_cell.length_b   1.000
_cell.length_c   1.000
_cell.angle_alpha   90.00
_cell.angle_beta   90.00
_cell.angle_gamma   90.00
#
_symmetry.space_group_name_H-M   'P 1'
#
loop_
_entity.id
_entity.type
_entity.pdbx_description
1 polymer ?
#
loop_
_entity_poly.entity_id
_entity_poly.type
_entity_poly.pdbx_seq_one_letter_code
_entity_poly.pdbx_strand_id
1 'polypeptide(L)' 'MNKTKIIVVEDNIVYCEYVCNMLSREGYRNMKAYHLSTAKKHLQQAT' A
#
# COMPACT_ATOMS: atom_id res chain seq x y z
N MET A 1 -7.43 9.89 11.93
CA MET A 1 -6.86 9.10 10.80
C MET A 1 -5.59 8.31 11.14
N ASN A 2 -5.20 8.15 12.42
CA ASN A 2 -3.86 7.63 12.78
C ASN A 2 -3.70 6.09 12.85
N LYS A 3 -4.72 5.31 12.46
CA LYS A 3 -4.68 3.83 12.58
C LYS A 3 -4.85 3.07 11.27
N THR A 4 -5.38 3.68 10.21
CA THR A 4 -5.63 2.95 8.96
C THR A 4 -4.33 2.82 8.18
N LYS A 5 -3.87 1.57 8.01
CA LYS A 5 -2.73 1.21 7.18
C LYS A 5 -3.27 0.69 5.85
N ILE A 6 -2.98 1.40 4.76
CA ILE A 6 -3.48 1.07 3.42
C ILE A 6 -2.44 0.20 2.71
N ILE A 7 -2.87 -0.89 2.10
CA ILE A 7 -2.03 -1.71 1.22
C ILE A 7 -2.51 -1.47 -0.21
N VAL A 8 -1.67 -0.85 -1.03
CA VAL A 8 -1.96 -0.63 -2.45
C VAL A 8 -1.45 -1.85 -3.21
N VAL A 9 -2.36 -2.54 -3.90
CA VAL A 9 -2.04 -3.72 -4.70
C VAL A 9 -2.25 -3.39 -6.16
N GLU A 10 -1.17 -3.29 -6.93
CA GLU A 10 -1.19 -2.83 -8.32
C GLU A 10 0.06 -3.37 -9.05
N ASP A 11 -0.12 -4.03 -10.19
CA ASP A 11 0.97 -4.68 -10.92
C ASP A 11 1.75 -3.70 -11.81
N ASN A 12 1.13 -2.60 -12.22
CA ASN A 12 1.84 -1.49 -12.84
C ASN A 12 2.62 -0.69 -11.78
N ILE A 13 3.94 -0.85 -11.76
CA ILE A 13 4.83 -0.21 -10.79
C ILE A 13 4.66 1.32 -10.76
N VAL A 14 4.49 1.96 -11.92
CA VAL A 14 4.32 3.42 -12.01
C VAL A 14 3.00 3.84 -11.40
N TYR A 15 1.93 3.08 -11.63
CA TYR A 15 0.61 3.39 -11.09
C TYR A 15 0.54 3.14 -9.58
N CYS A 16 1.15 2.05 -9.09
CA CYS A 16 1.27 1.79 -7.66
C CYS A 16 2.02 2.93 -6.93
N GLU A 17 3.10 3.44 -7.54
CA GLU A 17 3.88 4.56 -7.03
C GLU A 17 3.04 5.85 -6.98
N TYR A 18 2.30 6.13 -8.06
CA TYR A 18 1.44 7.30 -8.16
C TYR A 18 0.39 7.32 -7.04
N VAL A 19 -0.33 6.22 -6.85
CA VAL A 19 -1.37 6.09 -5.81
C VAL A 19 -0.77 6.20 -4.41
N CYS A 20 0.35 5.52 -4.15
CA CYS A 20 1.04 5.63 -2.86
C CYS A 20 1.49 7.06 -2.54
N ASN A 21 1.96 7.81 -3.54
CA ASN A 21 2.36 9.20 -3.35
C ASN A 21 1.17 10.12 -3.08
N MET A 22 0.05 9.90 -3.77
CA MET A 22 -1.21 10.59 -3.48
C MET A 22 -1.66 10.34 -2.03
N LEU A 23 -1.72 9.08 -1.60
CA LEU A 23 -2.10 8.71 -0.23
C LEU A 23 -1.16 9.31 0.82
N SER A 24 0.15 9.33 0.54
CA SER A 24 1.15 9.91 1.44
C SER A 24 0.97 11.43 1.60
N ARG A 25 0.64 12.14 0.51
CA ARG A 25 0.36 13.59 0.54
C ARG A 25 -0.89 13.92 1.34
N GLU A 26 -1.88 13.04 1.35
CA GLU A 26 -3.09 13.16 2.19
C GLU A 26 -2.87 12.70 3.64
N GLY A 27 -1.65 12.27 3.99
CA GLY A 27 -1.29 11.88 5.36
C GLY A 27 -1.60 10.42 5.72
N TYR A 28 -1.96 9.58 4.74
CA TYR A 28 -2.23 8.16 4.99
C TYR A 28 -0.94 7.33 5.03
N ARG A 29 -0.86 6.45 6.03
CA ARG A 29 0.16 5.40 6.08
C ARG A 29 -0.19 4.32 5.05
N ASN A 30 0.69 4.11 4.08
CA ASN A 30 0.48 3.14 3.01
C ASN A 30 1.70 2.24 2.79
N MET A 31 1.48 1.12 2.09
CA MET A 31 2.51 0.17 1.63
C MET A 31 2.19 -0.28 0.20
N LYS A 32 3.24 -0.58 -0.56
CA LYS A 32 3.17 -1.01 -1.97
C LYS A 32 3.21 -2.53 -2.07
N ALA A 33 2.41 -3.11 -2.96
CA ALA A 33 2.48 -4.53 -3.30
C ALA A 33 2.20 -4.74 -4.80
N TYR A 34 3.20 -5.23 -5.53
CA TYR A 34 3.05 -5.50 -6.97
C TYR A 34 2.45 -6.88 -7.30
N HIS A 35 2.32 -7.72 -6.28
CA HIS A 35 1.76 -9.06 -6.38
C HIS A 35 0.90 -9.37 -5.16
N LEU A 36 -0.15 -10.18 -5.36
CA LEU A 36 -1.02 -10.65 -4.27
C LEU A 36 -0.24 -11.39 -3.17
N SER A 37 0.82 -12.12 -3.53
CA SER A 37 1.70 -12.79 -2.57
C SER A 37 2.39 -11.81 -1.62
N THR A 38 2.82 -10.65 -2.13
CA THR A 38 3.40 -9.56 -1.33
C THR A 38 2.35 -8.92 -0.43
N ALA A 39 1.14 -8.67 -0.96
CA ALA A 39 0.02 -8.15 -0.16
C ALA A 39 -0.34 -9.10 1.00
N LYS A 40 -0.36 -10.41 0.73
CA LYS A 40 -0.61 -11.43 1.75
C LYS A 40 0.44 -11.43 2.87
N LYS A 41 1.73 -11.27 2.52
CA LYS A 41 2.81 -11.12 3.52
C LYS A 41 2.60 -9.88 4.40
N HIS A 42 2.20 -8.76 3.79
CA HIS A 42 1.90 -7.53 4.54
C HIS A 42 0.71 -7.67 5.49
N LEU A 43 -0.33 -8.43 5.11
CA LEU A 43 -1.46 -8.73 5.99
C LEU A 43 -1.05 -9.59 7.19
N GLN A 44 -0.22 -10.61 6.96
CA GLN A 44 0.28 -11.48 8.03
C GLN A 44 1.17 -10.75 9.04
N GLN A 45 1.98 -9.79 8.59
CA GLN A 45 2.81 -8.95 9.46
C GLN A 45 2.01 -7.90 10.25
N ALA A 46 0.78 -7.63 9.84
CA ALA A 46 -0.11 -6.68 10.49
C ALA A 46 -1.04 -7.33 11.53
N THR A 47 -0.99 -8.66 11.66
CA THR A 47 -1.66 -9.45 12.70
C THR A 47 -0.72 -9.61 13.89
#